data_AF-A0A963JDK3-F1
#
_entry.id   AF-A0A963JDK3-F1
#
_cell.length_a   1.000
_cell.length_b   1.000
_cell.length_c   1.000
_cell.angle_alpha   90.00
_cell.angle_beta   90.00
_cell.angle_gamma   90.00
#
_symmetry.space_group_name_H-M   'P 1'
#
loop_
_entity.id
_entity.type
_entity.pdbx_description
1 polymer ?
#
loop_
_entity_poly.entity_id
_entity_poly.type
_entity_poly.pdbx_seq_one_letter_code
_entity_poly.pdbx_strand_id
1 'polypeptide(L)' 'MSARSAAPLVLITGASSGIGQALAAHYAAAGWRLALVARRADSVRDWARVQGLDPARWAVFAADVGDPDAMVAAGRACL' A
#
# COMPACT_ATOMS: atom_id res chain seq x y z
N MET A 1 25.88 -1.90 16.93
CA MET A 1 25.30 -2.24 15.62
C MET A 1 23.81 -1.96 15.71
N SER A 2 23.38 -0.74 15.37
CA SER A 2 21.98 -0.32 15.53
C SER A 2 21.15 -1.12 14.52
N ALA A 3 20.18 -1.91 15.00
CA ALA A 3 19.20 -2.53 14.13
C ALA A 3 18.58 -1.40 13.31
N ARG A 4 18.76 -1.41 11.99
CA ARG A 4 17.97 -0.53 11.12
C ARG A 4 16.52 -0.90 11.42
N SER A 5 15.81 -0.04 12.15
CA SER A 5 14.36 -0.11 12.22
C SER A 5 13.89 -0.19 10.78
N ALA A 6 13.23 -1.27 10.40
CA ALA A 6 12.64 -1.37 9.08
C ALA A 6 11.79 -0.12 8.85
N ALA A 7 11.82 0.44 7.64
CA ALA A 7 11.02 1.60 7.30
C ALA A 7 9.55 1.34 7.70
N PRO A 8 8.88 2.30 8.34
CA PRO A 8 7.52 2.10 8.83
C PRO A 8 6.56 1.76 7.68
N LEU A 9 5.54 0.95 7.97
CA LEU A 9 4.54 0.51 7.00
C LEU A 9 3.24 1.29 7.20
N VAL A 10 2.64 1.75 6.11
CA VAL A 10 1.27 2.28 6.09
C VAL A 10 0.37 1.37 5.27
N LEU A 11 -0.78 1.01 5.81
CA LEU A 11 -1.85 0.32 5.08
C LEU A 11 -2.92 1.33 4.69
N ILE A 12 -3.20 1.42 3.39
CA ILE A 12 -4.15 2.39 2.82
C ILE A 12 -5.27 1.63 2.13
N THR A 13 -6.48 1.73 2.66
CA THR A 13 -7.71 1.28 1.98
C THR A 13 -8.19 2.31 0.97
N GLY A 14 -8.86 1.86 -0.09
CA GLY A 14 -9.34 2.77 -1.14
C GLY A 14 -8.20 3.36 -1.97
N ALA A 15 -7.08 2.63 -2.12
CA ALA A 15 -5.87 3.11 -2.80
C ALA A 15 -6.01 3.26 -4.34
N SER A 16 -7.19 3.02 -4.92
CA SER A 16 -7.40 3.01 -6.38
C SER A 16 -7.46 4.40 -7.03
N SER A 17 -7.73 5.47 -6.28
CA SER A 17 -7.88 6.82 -6.83
C SER A 17 -7.89 7.90 -5.73
N GLY A 18 -7.87 9.16 -6.15
CA GLY A 18 -8.17 10.32 -5.30
C GLY A 18 -7.30 10.39 -4.05
N ILE A 19 -7.95 10.52 -2.88
CA ILE A 19 -7.26 10.67 -1.59
C ILE A 19 -6.35 9.47 -1.27
N GLY A 20 -6.75 8.25 -1.62
CA GLY A 20 -5.94 7.06 -1.35
C GLY A 20 -4.59 7.10 -2.08
N GLN A 21 -4.60 7.53 -3.35
CA GLN A 21 -3.37 7.73 -4.13
C GLN A 21 -2.55 8.93 -3.62
N ALA A 22 -3.21 10.03 -3.25
CA ALA A 22 -2.54 11.19 -2.68
C ALA A 22 -1.80 10.84 -1.38
N LEU A 23 -2.43 10.06 -0.49
CA LEU A 23 -1.80 9.56 0.74
C LEU A 23 -0.67 8.59 0.43
N ALA A 24 -0.85 7.67 -0.53
CA ALA A 24 0.20 6.75 -0.94
C ALA A 24 1.45 7.48 -1.44
N ALA A 25 1.29 8.51 -2.28
CA ALA A 25 2.39 9.35 -2.75
C ALA A 25 3.07 10.11 -1.59
N HIS A 26 2.27 10.67 -0.68
CA HIS A 26 2.78 11.38 0.49
C HIS A 26 3.66 10.47 1.36
N TYR A 27 3.17 9.27 1.72
CA TYR A 27 3.94 8.34 2.55
C TYR A 27 5.14 7.72 1.83
N ALA A 28 5.06 7.51 0.50
CA ALA A 28 6.22 7.11 -0.29
C ALA A 28 7.34 8.14 -0.20
N ALA A 29 7.01 9.43 -0.39
CA ALA A 29 7.96 10.53 -0.29
C ALA A 29 8.54 10.67 1.13
N ALA A 30 7.74 10.38 2.15
CA ALA A 30 8.17 10.33 3.56
C ALA A 30 9.03 9.10 3.90
N GLY A 31 9.28 8.20 2.94
CA GLY A 31 10.14 7.05 3.17
C GLY A 31 9.46 5.91 3.92
N TRP A 32 8.15 5.71 3.75
CA TRP A 32 7.43 4.54 4.28
C TRP A 32 7.36 3.38 3.28
N ARG A 33 7.03 2.18 3.76
CA ARG A 33 6.55 1.06 2.95
C ARG A 33 5.04 1.20 2.78
N LEU A 34 4.51 0.80 1.63
CA LEU A 34 3.09 0.92 1.32
C LEU A 34 2.42 -0.45 1.18
N ALA A 35 1.35 -0.67 1.94
CA ALA A 35 0.39 -1.74 1.71
C ALA A 35 -0.91 -1.12 1.16
N LEU A 36 -1.11 -1.25 -0.15
CA LEU A 36 -2.19 -0.57 -0.87
C LEU A 36 -3.36 -1.54 -1.08
N VAL A 37 -4.51 -1.26 -0.48
CA VAL A 37 -5.69 -2.12 -0.54
C VAL A 37 -6.75 -1.50 -1.45
N ALA A 38 -7.17 -2.24 -2.46
CA ALA A 38 -8.30 -1.86 -3.33
C ALA A 38 -8.89 -3.08 -4.03
N ARG A 39 -10.19 -3.03 -4.36
CA ARG A 39 -10.85 -4.09 -5.14
C ARG A 39 -10.26 -4.24 -6.56
N ARG A 40 -9.82 -3.14 -7.16
CA ARG A 40 -9.22 -3.10 -8.51
C ARG A 40 -7.70 -2.95 -8.40
N ALA A 41 -7.00 -4.06 -8.18
CA ALA A 41 -5.57 -4.05 -7.93
C ALA A 41 -4.74 -3.48 -9.10
N ASP A 42 -5.12 -3.73 -10.35
CA ASP A 42 -4.32 -3.29 -11.50
C ASP A 42 -4.24 -1.77 -11.63
N SER A 43 -5.35 -1.06 -11.38
CA SER A 43 -5.36 0.41 -11.35
C SER A 43 -4.37 1.00 -10.34
N VAL A 44 -4.15 0.32 -9.21
CA VAL A 44 -3.20 0.75 -8.18
C VAL A 44 -1.77 0.46 -8.63
N ARG A 45 -1.53 -0.72 -9.23
CA ARG A 45 -0.20 -1.10 -9.74
C ARG A 45 0.25 -0.17 -10.86
N ASP A 46 -0.63 0.16 -11.79
CA ASP A 46 -0.33 1.07 -12.90
C ASP A 46 -0.03 2.47 -12.38
N TRP A 47 -0.83 2.97 -11.45
CA TRP A 47 -0.54 4.24 -10.79
C TRP A 47 0.83 4.23 -10.10
N ALA A 48 1.14 3.20 -9.30
CA ALA A 48 2.43 3.12 -8.58
C ALA A 48 3.63 3.07 -9.55
N ARG A 49 3.49 2.38 -10.68
CA ARG A 49 4.50 2.36 -11.76
C ARG A 49 4.66 3.74 -12.41
N VAL A 50 3.55 4.40 -12.76
CA VAL A 50 3.57 5.75 -13.36
C VAL A 50 4.19 6.78 -12.42
N GLN A 51 3.96 6.65 -11.12
CA GLN A 51 4.61 7.48 -10.10
C GLN A 51 6.10 7.17 -9.90
N GLY A 52 6.63 6.11 -10.53
CA GLY A 52 8.03 5.72 -10.40
C GLY A 52 8.40 5.24 -9.00
N LEU A 53 7.43 4.68 -8.25
CA LEU A 53 7.70 4.19 -6.90
C LEU A 53 8.57 2.94 -6.95
N ASP A 54 9.58 2.88 -6.07
CA ASP A 54 10.45 1.71 -5.90
C ASP A 54 9.60 0.44 -5.64
N PRO A 55 9.63 -0.57 -6.55
CA PRO A 55 8.86 -1.80 -6.40
C PRO A 55 9.13 -2.59 -5.13
N ALA A 56 10.29 -2.41 -4.49
CA ALA A 56 10.59 -3.06 -3.21
C ALA A 56 9.84 -2.42 -2.02
N ARG A 57 9.17 -1.28 -2.23
CA ARG A 57 8.58 -0.47 -1.17
C ARG A 57 7.06 -0.47 -1.16
N TRP A 58 6.41 -1.18 -2.08
CA TRP A 58 4.96 -1.24 -2.10
C TRP A 58 4.44 -2.60 -2.54
N ALA A 59 3.28 -2.97 -2.01
CA ALA A 59 2.51 -4.13 -2.44
C ALA A 59 1.03 -3.76 -2.56
N VAL A 60 0.31 -4.43 -3.46
CA VAL A 60 -1.12 -4.23 -3.66
C VAL A 60 -1.88 -5.48 -3.27
N PHE A 61 -2.88 -5.31 -2.40
CA PHE A 61 -3.75 -6.36 -1.90
C PHE A 61 -5.17 -6.13 -2.41
N ALA A 62 -5.71 -7.13 -3.11
CA ALA A 62 -7.09 -7.10 -3.58
C ALA A 62 -8.01 -7.52 -2.43
N ALA A 63 -8.81 -6.58 -1.91
CA ALA A 63 -9.82 -6.86 -0.87
C ALA A 63 -10.98 -5.86 -0.95
N ASP A 64 -12.15 -6.28 -0.49
CA ASP A 64 -13.26 -5.41 -0.16
C ASP A 64 -13.21 -5.09 1.34
N VAL A 65 -13.33 -3.81 1.71
CA VAL A 65 -13.31 -3.38 3.12
C VAL A 65 -14.55 -3.86 3.87
N GLY A 66 -15.65 -4.13 3.16
CA GLY A 66 -16.86 -4.73 3.73
C GLY A 66 -16.71 -6.21 4.09
N ASP A 67 -15.60 -6.85 3.73
CA ASP A 67 -15.28 -8.25 4.03
C ASP A 67 -14.19 -8.32 5.13
N PRO A 68 -14.55 -8.63 6.38
CA PRO A 68 -13.61 -8.69 7.49
C PRO A 68 -12.49 -9.74 7.30
N ASP A 69 -12.82 -10.89 6.73
CA ASP A 69 -11.86 -11.99 6.56
C ASP A 69 -10.82 -11.61 5.50
N ALA A 70 -11.27 -10.97 4.41
CA ALA A 70 -10.37 -10.44 3.39
C ALA A 70 -9.43 -9.36 3.96
N MET A 71 -9.94 -8.47 4.83
CA MET A 71 -9.13 -7.44 5.47
C MET A 71 -8.12 -8.00 6.48
N VAL A 72 -8.49 -9.04 7.24
CA VAL A 72 -7.57 -9.77 8.12
C VAL A 72 -6.47 -10.45 7.31
N ALA A 73 -6.82 -11.09 6.19
CA ALA A 73 -5.85 -11.71 5.29
C ALA A 73 -4.86 -10.68 4.71
N ALA A 74 -5.36 -9.53 4.23
CA ALA A 74 -4.53 -8.45 3.72
C ALA A 74 -3.59 -7.88 4.80
N GLY A 75 -4.09 -7.64 6.01
CA GLY A 75 -3.29 -7.13 7.13
C GLY A 75 -2.19 -8.10 7.57
N ARG A 76 -2.44 -9.41 7.54
CA ARG A 76 -1.41 -10.43 7.82
C ARG A 76 -0.37 -10.52 6.72
N ALA A 77 -0.79 -10.43 5.46
CA ALA A 77 0.09 -10.57 4.31
C ALA A 77 1.03 -9.38 4.08
N CYS A 78 0.74 -8.20 4.67
CA CYS A 78 1.51 -6.99 4.41
C CYS A 78 2.63 -6.67 5.40
N LEU A 79 2.69 -7.38 6.53
CA LEU A 79 3.74 -7.23 7.55
C LEU A 79 5.07 -7.80 7.03
#